data_AF-A0A6I1ZQD0-F1
#
_entry.id   AF-A0A6I1ZQD0-F1
#
_cell.length_a   1.000
_cell.length_b   1.000
_cell.length_c   1.000
_cell.angle_alpha   90.00
_cell.angle_beta   90.00
_cell.angle_gamma   90.00
#
_symmetry.space_group_name_H-M   'P 1'
#
loop_
_entity.id
_entity.type
_entity.pdbx_description
1 polymer ?
#
loop_
_entity_poly.entity_id
_entity_poly.type
_entity_poly.pdbx_seq_one_letter_code
_entity_poly.pdbx_strand_id
1 'polypeptide(L)'
;MSQLVCTECKASYPLDEPRWQCDCGGILDIDFPPVFDLTRINLRKPTMWRYREAIPLEDDASIISLDEGFTPLTEVMIDGKAVF
;
A
#
# COMPACT_ATOMS: atom_id res chain seq x y z
N MET A 1 8.69 4.86 12.48
CA MET A 1 7.30 5.23 12.80
C MET A 1 6.74 5.83 11.53
N SER A 2 5.56 5.38 11.13
CA SER A 2 4.88 5.86 9.93
C SER A 2 4.10 7.13 10.29
N GLN A 3 4.00 8.09 9.38
CA GLN A 3 3.34 9.39 9.64
C GLN A 3 2.63 9.90 8.38
N LEU A 4 1.62 10.75 8.56
CA LEU A 4 1.05 11.51 7.46
C LEU A 4 1.91 12.75 7.21
N VAL A 5 2.27 13.02 5.95
CA VAL A 5 3.07 14.19 5.56
C VAL A 5 2.35 14.97 4.48
N CYS A 6 2.20 16.27 4.67
CA CYS A 6 1.64 17.13 3.63
C CYS A 6 2.59 17.22 2.43
N THR A 7 2.05 17.03 1.24
CA THR A 7 2.83 17.11 -0.01
C THR A 7 3.31 18.53 -0.31
N GLU A 8 2.63 19.55 0.21
CA GLU A 8 2.92 20.97 -0.02
C GLU A 8 3.80 21.59 1.09
N CYS A 9 3.30 21.67 2.32
CA CYS A 9 3.98 22.39 3.41
C CYS A 9 4.88 21.51 4.28
N LYS A 10 4.90 20.19 4.02
CA LYS A 10 5.70 19.19 4.77
C LYS A 10 5.38 19.07 6.26
N ALA A 11 4.23 19.60 6.72
CA ALA A 11 3.74 19.32 8.06
C ALA A 11 3.46 17.82 8.24
N SER A 12 3.81 17.30 9.42
CA SER A 12 3.60 15.89 9.79
C SER A 12 2.46 15.75 10.78
N TYR A 13 1.72 14.65 10.67
CA TYR A 13 0.60 14.30 11.54
C TYR A 13 0.62 12.79 11.90
N PRO A 14 0.03 12.40 13.05
CA PRO A 14 -0.13 10.99 13.41
C PRO A 14 -1.01 10.23 12.40
N LEU A 15 -0.78 8.91 12.26
CA LEU A 15 -1.58 8.03 11.39
C LEU A 15 -2.84 7.47 12.04
N ASP A 16 -2.91 7.50 13.37
CA ASP A 16 -4.01 7.01 14.18
C ASP A 16 -5.14 8.04 14.37
N GLU A 17 -4.93 9.27 13.89
CA GLU A 17 -5.92 10.33 13.89
C GLU A 17 -6.67 10.40 12.54
N PRO A 18 -8.01 10.38 12.53
CA PRO A 18 -8.79 10.56 11.31
C PRO A 18 -8.55 11.95 10.68
N ARG A 19 -7.70 11.99 9.65
CA ARG A 19 -7.30 13.23 8.98
C ARG A 19 -7.21 13.03 7.48
N TRP A 20 -7.98 13.82 6.73
CA TRP A 20 -8.04 13.71 5.27
C TRP A 20 -7.27 14.83 4.53
N GLN A 21 -6.94 15.93 5.21
CA GLN A 21 -6.16 17.05 4.63
C GLN A 21 -5.26 17.73 5.66
N CYS A 22 -4.25 18.46 5.17
CA CYS A 22 -3.42 19.35 5.98
C CYS A 22 -4.16 20.63 6.39
N ASP A 23 -3.69 21.33 7.42
CA ASP A 23 -4.26 22.63 7.82
C ASP A 23 -4.01 23.72 6.77
N CYS A 24 -3.04 23.52 5.88
CA CYS A 24 -2.80 24.41 4.73
C CYS A 24 -3.72 24.10 3.53
N GLY A 25 -4.54 23.05 3.58
CA GLY A 25 -5.40 22.58 2.50
C GLY A 25 -4.76 21.57 1.54
N GLY A 26 -3.46 21.28 1.69
CA GLY A 26 -2.76 20.29 0.86
C GLY A 26 -3.12 18.84 1.19
N ILE A 27 -2.92 17.95 0.22
CA ILE A 27 -3.11 16.50 0.36
C ILE A 27 -2.03 15.90 1.27
N LEU A 28 -2.42 14.91 2.06
CA LEU A 28 -1.52 14.13 2.91
C LEU A 28 -1.09 12.85 2.17
N ASP A 29 0.20 12.54 2.25
CA ASP A 29 0.79 11.28 1.84
C ASP A 29 1.24 10.50 3.10
N ILE A 30 1.60 9.23 2.96
CA ILE A 30 2.10 8.41 4.07
C ILE A 30 3.62 8.28 3.94
N ASP A 31 4.35 8.86 4.88
CA ASP A 31 5.79 8.69 5.01
C ASP A 31 6.10 7.50 5.91
N PHE A 32 6.64 6.45 5.30
CA PHE A 32 7.14 5.27 5.97
C PHE A 32 8.21 4.61 5.10
N PRO A 33 9.16 3.86 5.68
CA PRO A 33 10.13 3.10 4.90
C PRO A 33 9.55 1.72 4.50
N PRO A 34 9.10 1.50 3.25
CA PRO A 34 8.65 0.18 2.83
C PRO A 34 9.83 -0.79 2.75
N VAL A 35 9.60 -2.05 3.10
CA VAL A 35 10.58 -3.13 2.91
C VAL A 35 10.08 -4.10 1.84
N PHE A 36 10.94 -4.41 0.88
CA PHE A 36 10.62 -5.34 -0.21
C PHE A 36 11.50 -6.59 -0.14
N ASP A 37 11.16 -7.48 0.79
CA ASP A 37 11.86 -8.75 0.97
C ASP A 37 11.29 -9.82 0.02
N LEU A 38 12.00 -10.05 -1.09
CA LEU A 38 11.61 -11.02 -2.11
C LEU A 38 11.45 -12.44 -1.56
N THR A 39 12.23 -12.82 -0.53
CA THR A 39 12.14 -14.15 0.08
C THR A 39 10.80 -14.30 0.78
N ARG A 40 10.42 -13.34 1.63
CA ARG A 40 9.13 -13.35 2.35
C ARG A 40 7.95 -13.24 1.39
N ILE A 41 8.06 -12.39 0.37
CA ILE A 41 7.03 -12.21 -0.66
C ILE A 41 6.74 -13.53 -1.41
N ASN A 42 7.77 -14.33 -1.67
CA ASN A 42 7.64 -15.61 -2.38
C ASN A 42 7.12 -16.75 -1.50
N LEU A 43 7.29 -16.67 -0.17
CA LEU A 43 6.80 -17.67 0.78
C LEU A 43 5.32 -17.48 1.17
N ARG A 44 4.73 -16.32 0.88
CA ARG A 44 3.34 -16.00 1.23
C ARG A 44 2.37 -16.38 0.12
N LYS A 45 1.10 -16.57 0.51
CA LYS A 45 -0.03 -16.77 -0.41
C LYS A 45 -0.08 -15.63 -1.43
N PRO A 46 -0.47 -15.90 -2.69
CA PRO A 46 -0.64 -14.85 -3.70
C PRO A 46 -1.89 -13.99 -3.40
N THR A 47 -1.76 -13.06 -2.47
CA THR A 47 -2.75 -12.03 -2.12
C THR A 47 -2.02 -10.69 -1.99
N MET A 48 -2.73 -9.57 -1.77
CA MET A 48 -2.09 -8.28 -1.51
C MET A 48 -1.17 -8.32 -0.27
N TRP A 49 -1.50 -9.17 0.71
CA TRP A 49 -0.76 -9.30 1.97
C TRP A 49 0.62 -9.94 1.83
N ARG A 50 0.97 -10.45 0.65
CA ARG A 50 2.35 -10.87 0.39
C ARG A 50 3.35 -9.72 0.53
N TYR A 51 2.89 -8.48 0.31
CA TYR A 51 3.65 -7.23 0.43
C TYR A 51 3.47 -6.54 1.79
N ARG A 52 3.17 -7.29 2.86
CA ARG A 52 2.84 -6.75 4.19
C ARG A 52 3.78 -5.63 4.68
N GLU A 53 5.08 -5.75 4.43
CA GLU A 53 6.08 -4.77 4.88
C GLU A 53 6.11 -3.48 4.05
N ALA A 54 5.41 -3.45 2.92
CA ALA A 54 5.17 -2.25 2.12
C ALA A 54 3.79 -1.62 2.42
N ILE A 55 3.09 -2.10 3.46
CA ILE A 55 1.80 -1.54 3.90
C ILE A 55 1.99 -1.04 5.34
N PRO A 56 1.73 0.25 5.63
CA PRO A 56 2.08 0.90 6.90
C PRO A 56 1.07 0.60 8.02
N LEU A 57 0.88 -0.68 8.33
CA LEU A 57 0.12 -1.13 9.51
C LEU A 57 1.06 -1.45 10.67
N GLU A 58 0.68 -1.02 11.87
CA GLU A 58 1.45 -1.26 13.11
C GLU A 58 1.30 -2.70 13.61
N ASP A 59 0.08 -3.25 13.59
CA ASP A 59 -0.24 -4.58 14.10
C ASP A 59 -0.98 -5.43 13.05
N ASP A 60 -0.49 -6.64 12.81
CA ASP A 60 -1.11 -7.63 11.91
C ASP A 60 -2.49 -8.08 12.41
N ALA A 61 -2.77 -7.98 13.72
CA ALA A 61 -4.08 -8.28 14.28
C ALA A 61 -5.20 -7.36 13.75
N SER A 62 -4.84 -6.20 13.18
CA SER A 62 -5.79 -5.27 12.55
C SER A 62 -6.15 -5.65 11.11
N ILE A 63 -5.51 -6.69 10.55
CA ILE A 63 -5.76 -7.12 9.18
C ILE A 63 -7.08 -7.88 9.12
N ILE A 64 -8.08 -7.26 8.49
CA ILE A 64 -9.33 -7.89 8.08
C ILE A 64 -9.27 -8.06 6.56
N SER A 65 -9.28 -9.30 6.09
CA SER A 65 -9.08 -9.60 4.67
C SER A 65 -10.04 -10.69 4.18
N LEU A 66 -10.34 -10.63 2.88
CA LEU A 66 -11.03 -11.67 2.12
C LEU A 66 -10.05 -12.39 1.16
N ASP A 67 -8.76 -12.33 1.44
CA ASP A 67 -7.67 -12.78 0.57
C ASP A 67 -7.63 -12.06 -0.79
N GLU A 68 -7.96 -10.77 -0.80
CA GLU A 68 -7.96 -9.92 -1.99
C GLU A 68 -6.56 -9.70 -2.59
N GLY A 69 -6.54 -9.24 -3.84
CA GLY A 69 -5.32 -9.08 -4.64
C GLY A 69 -5.04 -10.29 -5.51
N PHE A 70 -3.90 -10.24 -6.23
CA PHE A 70 -3.51 -11.26 -7.20
C PHE A 70 -4.63 -11.64 -8.19
N THR A 71 -5.43 -10.65 -8.58
CA THR A 71 -6.49 -10.80 -9.57
C THR A 71 -5.88 -11.41 -10.85
N PRO A 72 -6.45 -12.49 -11.39
CA PRO A 72 -5.92 -13.13 -12.58
C PRO A 72 -5.80 -12.14 -13.74
N LEU A 73 -4.60 -12.04 -14.30
CA LEU A 73 -4.37 -11.39 -15.57
C LEU A 73 -4.77 -12.37 -16.67
N THR A 74 -5.78 -12.00 -17.45
CA THR A 74 -6.32 -12.84 -18.53
C THR A 74 -5.71 -12.36 -19.83
N GLU A 75 -5.17 -13.29 -20.61
CA GLU A 75 -4.61 -12.96 -21.92
C GLU A 75 -5.69 -12.36 -22.83
N VAL A 76 -5.36 -11.24 -23.47
CA VAL A 76 -6.18 -10.60 -24.51
C VAL A 76 -5.33 -10.25 -25.73
N MET A 77 -5.98 -10.14 -26.89
CA MET A 77 -5.34 -9.77 -28.15
C MET A 77 -5.52 -8.27 -28.42
N ILE A 78 -4.42 -7.52 -28.49
CA ILE A 78 -4.40 -6.11 -28.90
C ILE A 78 -3.49 -5.98 -30.12
N ASP A 79 -4.01 -5.50 -31.25
CA ASP A 79 -3.27 -5.32 -32.50
C ASP A 79 -2.43 -6.54 -32.93
N GLY A 80 -3.01 -7.74 -32.77
CA GLY A 80 -2.35 -9.00 -33.12
C GLY A 80 -1.27 -9.46 -32.14
N LYS A 81 -1.15 -8.83 -30.96
CA LYS A 81 -0.23 -9.23 -29.89
C LYS A 81 -1.01 -9.71 -28.67
N ALA A 82 -0.57 -10.83 -28.10
CA ALA A 82 -1.04 -11.30 -26.81
C ALA A 82 -0.47 -10.39 -25.70
N VAL A 83 -1.35 -9.90 -24.83
CA VAL A 83 -1.01 -9.14 -23.62
C VAL A 83 -1.72 -9.77 -22.42
N PHE A 84 -1.10 -9.71 -21.25
CA PHE A 84 -1.65 -10.17 -19.97
C PHE A 84 -2.02 -8.97 -19.12
#